data_AF-A0A954PJA4-F1
#
_entry.id   AF-A0A954PJA4-F1
#
_cell.length_a   1.000
_cell.length_b   1.000
_cell.length_c   1.000
_cell.angle_alpha   90.00
_cell.angle_beta   90.00
_cell.angle_gamma   90.00
#
_symmetry.space_group_name_H-M   'P 1'
#
loop_
_entity.id
_entity.type
_entity.pdbx_description
1 polymer ?
#
loop_
_entity_poly.entity_id
_entity_poly.type
_entity_poly.pdbx_seq_one_letter_code
_entity_poly.pdbx_strand_id
1 'polypeptide(L)'
;TTEDSSAANLRTLFCREVPRLWQSSARLRQPVTARAIGLFDEQHPAVPLCLWAQRPVWKLPPNADNMRLEPQLQPSLFALGQLGWDMAHYDVVRRHDQQPLSSEETAALYSLVRLADSPAATSAPAQAVLDQPLAVLADPRGSISRQVRWRVRLVSATVVPVREATARQDLGGESYIQYDGFVDLGDERIRYQLAGEGSTPETIEFAGEFPVTIISRRAASFAGPPQRGATSWEVGQYATLDGYFYRMWSYQSEKLQQENLGGRQVAPLVVAHRMVPTSAAVRTAQTAEVGWFGAALCVATLAFCGAIVVLVLKKDRPRRRH
;
A
#
# COMPACT_ATOMS: atom_id res chain seq x y z
N THR A 1 34.83 39.81 4.05
CA THR A 1 33.43 40.24 3.86
C THR A 1 33.11 40.07 2.39
N THR A 2 32.78 38.84 2.03
CA THR A 2 32.31 38.46 0.70
C THR A 2 30.87 38.03 0.91
N GLU A 3 29.96 38.97 0.71
CA GLU A 3 28.52 38.80 0.78
C GLU A 3 28.06 37.72 -0.20
N ASP A 4 27.57 36.62 0.36
CA ASP A 4 26.26 36.05 0.08
C ASP A 4 25.68 36.23 -1.35
N SER A 5 26.34 35.64 -2.36
CA SER A 5 25.75 35.46 -3.69
C SER A 5 24.85 34.21 -3.79
N SER A 6 24.40 33.65 -2.66
CA SER A 6 23.52 32.48 -2.60
C SER A 6 22.07 32.80 -2.24
N ALA A 7 21.61 34.03 -2.51
CA ALA A 7 20.19 34.29 -2.71
C ALA A 7 19.74 33.60 -4.01
N ALA A 8 19.79 32.27 -4.03
CA ALA A 8 19.24 31.45 -5.08
C ALA A 8 17.74 31.74 -5.14
N ASN A 9 17.34 32.52 -6.15
CA ASN A 9 15.97 32.84 -6.54
C ASN A 9 14.94 31.91 -5.92
N LEU A 10 14.40 32.30 -4.77
CA LEU A 10 13.34 31.59 -4.07
C LEU A 10 12.08 31.79 -4.89
N ARG A 11 11.76 30.80 -5.75
CA ARG A 11 10.58 30.82 -6.61
C ARG A 11 9.43 30.15 -5.90
N THR A 12 8.30 30.83 -5.83
CA THR A 12 7.11 30.31 -5.16
C THR A 12 6.36 29.36 -6.09
N LEU A 13 6.22 28.10 -5.68
CA LEU A 13 5.33 27.13 -6.30
C LEU A 13 4.00 27.10 -5.53
N PHE A 14 2.94 27.58 -6.16
CA PHE A 14 1.58 27.43 -5.68
C PHE A 14 1.00 26.10 -6.16
N CYS A 15 0.45 25.32 -5.24
CA CYS A 15 -0.24 24.09 -5.56
C CYS A 15 -1.47 23.88 -4.69
N ARG A 16 -2.40 23.06 -5.15
CA ARG A 16 -3.64 22.78 -4.40
C ARG A 16 -3.40 21.95 -3.16
N GLU A 17 -2.45 21.03 -3.23
CA GLU A 17 -2.21 20.04 -2.19
C GLU A 17 -0.71 19.89 -1.96
N VAL A 18 -0.30 20.14 -0.71
CA VAL A 18 1.03 19.80 -0.20
C VAL A 18 0.83 18.62 0.76
N PRO A 19 1.50 17.47 0.55
CA PRO A 19 1.45 16.36 1.48
C PRO A 19 1.65 16.82 2.92
N ARG A 20 0.81 16.36 3.85
CA ARG A 20 0.95 16.60 5.30
C ARG A 20 2.30 16.12 5.82
N LEU A 21 2.91 15.13 5.16
CA LEU A 21 4.30 14.75 5.39
C LEU A 21 5.24 15.97 5.43
N TRP A 22 5.02 16.93 4.53
CA TRP A 22 5.79 18.17 4.39
C TRP A 22 5.36 19.29 5.34
N GLN A 23 4.12 19.24 5.82
CA GLN A 23 3.57 20.27 6.72
C GLN A 23 4.16 20.21 8.13
N SER A 24 4.94 19.15 8.43
CA SER A 24 5.67 19.01 9.70
C SER A 24 6.85 19.98 9.85
N SER A 25 7.26 20.65 8.76
CA SER A 25 8.39 21.58 8.75
C SER A 25 7.97 22.98 8.28
N ALA A 26 8.55 24.01 8.90
CA ALA A 26 8.39 25.40 8.45
C ALA A 26 9.10 25.68 7.12
N ARG A 27 10.06 24.82 6.72
CA ARG A 27 10.82 24.93 5.48
C ARG A 27 10.75 23.62 4.71
N LEU A 28 10.57 23.74 3.40
CA LEU A 28 10.46 22.60 2.51
C LEU A 28 11.57 22.62 1.47
N ARG A 29 12.48 21.66 1.58
CA ARG A 29 13.55 21.40 0.61
C ARG A 29 13.44 19.96 0.13
N GLN A 30 12.43 19.72 -0.71
CA GLN A 30 12.19 18.42 -1.35
C GLN A 30 12.24 18.57 -2.87
N PRO A 31 12.85 17.60 -3.58
CA PRO A 31 12.73 17.52 -5.02
C PRO A 31 11.27 17.39 -5.44
N VAL A 32 10.88 18.20 -6.43
CA VAL A 32 9.52 18.23 -6.95
C VAL A 32 9.55 18.39 -8.46
N THR A 33 8.75 17.58 -9.15
CA THR A 33 8.49 17.70 -10.58
C THR A 33 7.05 18.13 -10.76
N ALA A 34 6.79 19.16 -11.55
CA ALA A 34 5.45 19.66 -11.76
C ALA A 34 5.23 20.10 -13.21
N ARG A 35 4.03 19.84 -13.72
CA ARG A 35 3.50 20.56 -14.88
C ARG A 35 2.78 21.80 -14.36
N ALA A 36 3.28 22.97 -14.73
CA ALA A 36 2.85 24.23 -14.14
C ALA A 36 2.63 25.31 -15.20
N ILE A 37 1.81 26.30 -14.86
CA ILE A 37 1.75 27.58 -15.55
C ILE A 37 2.68 28.53 -14.81
N GLY A 38 3.56 29.22 -15.54
CA GLY A 38 4.50 30.18 -14.98
C GLY A 38 4.12 31.61 -15.30
N LEU A 39 4.27 32.50 -14.33
CA LEU A 39 4.37 33.95 -14.57
C LEU A 39 5.84 34.32 -14.71
N PHE A 40 6.18 35.05 -15.76
CA PHE A 40 7.55 35.45 -16.07
C PHE A 40 7.67 36.97 -16.02
N ASP A 41 8.82 37.44 -15.58
CA ASP A 41 9.21 38.85 -15.68
C ASP A 41 9.74 39.12 -17.10
N GLU A 42 9.35 40.24 -17.69
CA GLU A 42 9.82 40.68 -19.01
C GLU A 42 11.34 40.91 -19.02
N GLN A 43 11.93 41.33 -17.89
CA GLN A 43 13.38 41.53 -17.79
C GLN A 43 14.14 40.20 -17.68
N HIS A 44 13.48 39.12 -17.26
CA HIS A 44 14.09 37.81 -17.04
C HIS A 44 13.21 36.66 -17.57
N PRO A 45 12.94 36.60 -18.89
CA PRO A 45 11.94 35.69 -19.47
C PRO A 45 12.32 34.21 -19.37
N ALA A 46 13.58 33.88 -19.09
CA ALA A 46 14.07 32.51 -18.91
C ALA A 46 13.69 31.91 -17.54
N VAL A 47 13.20 32.73 -16.61
CA VAL A 47 13.02 32.35 -15.20
C VAL A 47 11.61 32.73 -14.74
N PRO A 48 10.75 31.75 -14.35
CA PRO A 48 9.44 32.07 -13.81
C PRO A 48 9.56 32.71 -12.43
N LEU A 49 8.83 33.81 -12.22
CA LEU A 49 8.64 34.49 -10.94
C LEU A 49 7.86 33.59 -9.97
N CYS A 50 6.78 32.98 -10.46
CA CYS A 50 6.01 31.99 -9.72
C CYS A 50 5.43 30.93 -10.65
N LEU A 51 5.12 29.78 -10.06
CA LEU A 51 4.58 28.61 -10.74
C LEU A 51 3.27 28.21 -10.08
N TRP A 52 2.26 27.86 -10.88
CA TRP A 52 1.04 27.22 -10.41
C TRP A 52 0.94 25.81 -10.97
N ALA A 53 0.93 24.81 -10.09
CA ALA A 53 0.78 23.41 -10.45
C ALA A 53 -0.45 22.80 -9.75
N GLN A 54 -1.22 21.99 -10.48
CA GLN A 54 -2.36 21.30 -9.88
C GLN A 54 -1.91 20.16 -8.96
N ARG A 55 -0.96 19.35 -9.42
CA ARG A 55 -0.44 18.16 -8.73
C ARG A 55 1.08 18.06 -8.90
N PRO A 56 1.87 18.61 -7.97
CA PRO A 56 3.30 18.32 -7.92
C PRO A 56 3.53 16.83 -7.63
N VAL A 57 4.54 16.27 -8.28
CA VAL A 57 5.03 14.90 -8.08
C VAL A 57 6.29 14.98 -7.23
N TRP A 58 6.28 14.31 -6.08
CA TRP A 58 7.36 14.34 -5.09
C TRP A 58 8.18 13.06 -5.21
N LYS A 59 9.03 13.00 -6.24
CA LYS A 59 9.94 11.88 -6.48
C LYS A 59 11.38 12.29 -6.23
N LEU A 60 12.14 11.42 -5.57
CA LEU A 60 13.55 11.67 -5.36
C LEU A 60 14.34 11.40 -6.64
N PRO A 61 15.35 12.23 -6.97
CA PRO A 61 16.34 11.87 -7.97
C PRO A 61 17.17 10.66 -7.47
N PRO A 62 17.74 9.84 -8.37
CA PRO A 62 18.48 8.63 -8.00
C PRO A 62 19.64 8.85 -7.01
N ASN A 63 20.23 10.05 -6.99
CA ASN A 63 21.35 10.42 -6.13
C ASN A 63 20.95 11.45 -5.05
N ALA A 64 19.69 11.45 -4.63
CA ALA A 64 19.25 12.28 -3.52
C ALA A 64 20.04 11.90 -2.24
N ASP A 65 20.34 12.90 -1.43
CA ASP A 65 20.97 12.74 -0.10
C ASP A 65 19.95 13.16 0.96
N ASN A 66 19.51 12.21 1.80
CA ASN A 66 18.49 12.46 2.81
C ASN A 66 18.89 13.58 3.79
N MET A 67 20.19 13.73 4.06
CA MET A 67 20.70 14.76 4.97
C MET A 67 20.52 16.19 4.41
N ARG A 68 20.34 16.33 3.10
CA ARG A 68 20.09 17.60 2.41
C ARG A 68 18.61 17.90 2.22
N LEU A 69 17.73 16.96 2.58
CA LEU A 69 16.29 17.12 2.51
C LEU A 69 15.76 17.81 3.78
N GLU A 70 14.73 18.64 3.60
CA GLU A 70 14.04 19.30 4.72
C GLU A 70 12.52 19.17 4.51
N PRO A 71 11.77 18.49 5.40
CA PRO A 71 12.28 17.66 6.49
C PRO A 71 13.05 16.42 5.99
N GLN A 72 13.93 15.86 6.82
CA GLN A 72 14.54 14.57 6.51
C GLN A 72 13.47 13.48 6.48
N LEU A 73 13.63 12.53 5.56
CA LEU A 73 12.70 11.42 5.40
C LEU A 73 13.06 10.27 6.32
N GLN A 74 12.05 9.52 6.74
CA GLN A 74 12.29 8.22 7.38
C GLN A 74 13.03 7.29 6.40
N PRO A 75 13.96 6.44 6.87
CA PRO A 75 14.78 5.60 5.99
C PRO A 75 13.99 4.77 4.97
N SER A 76 12.88 4.18 5.38
CA SER A 76 12.02 3.36 4.51
C SER A 76 11.35 4.18 3.40
N LEU A 77 10.82 5.36 3.76
CA LEU A 77 10.18 6.25 2.82
C LEU A 77 11.20 6.87 1.86
N PHE A 78 12.40 7.19 2.35
CA PHE A 78 13.52 7.63 1.52
C PHE A 78 13.90 6.56 0.49
N ALA A 79 14.06 5.30 0.93
CA ALA A 79 14.38 4.18 0.04
C ALA A 79 13.32 3.98 -1.05
N LEU A 80 12.02 4.05 -0.71
CA LEU A 80 10.95 4.00 -1.70
C LEU A 80 10.92 5.21 -2.63
N GLY A 81 11.23 6.40 -2.11
CA GLY A 81 11.41 7.60 -2.92
C GLY A 81 12.55 7.45 -3.94
N GLN A 82 13.67 6.82 -3.56
CA GLN A 82 14.79 6.50 -4.47
C GLN A 82 14.39 5.49 -5.56
N LEU A 83 13.48 4.57 -5.25
CA LEU A 83 12.87 3.68 -6.25
C LEU A 83 11.88 4.41 -7.18
N GLY A 84 11.56 5.68 -6.90
CA GLY A 84 10.69 6.52 -7.72
C GLY A 84 9.22 6.45 -7.33
N TRP A 85 8.90 6.00 -6.12
CA TRP A 85 7.56 6.13 -5.56
C TRP A 85 7.26 7.61 -5.26
N ASP A 86 6.07 8.07 -5.64
CA ASP A 86 5.67 9.46 -5.39
C ASP A 86 5.23 9.62 -3.93
N MET A 87 5.97 10.40 -3.17
CA MET A 87 5.71 10.62 -1.74
C MET A 87 4.40 11.37 -1.50
N ALA A 88 3.79 11.98 -2.52
CA ALA A 88 2.43 12.51 -2.42
C ALA A 88 1.41 11.43 -2.03
N HIS A 89 1.70 10.17 -2.35
CA HIS A 89 0.85 9.05 -2.03
C HIS A 89 0.79 8.73 -0.54
N TYR A 90 1.79 9.14 0.26
CA TYR A 90 1.86 8.78 1.68
C TYR A 90 0.60 9.17 2.46
N ASP A 91 0.06 10.36 2.23
CA ASP A 91 -1.12 10.82 2.95
C ASP A 91 -2.43 10.17 2.50
N VAL A 92 -2.56 9.77 1.23
CA VAL A 92 -3.74 9.02 0.81
C VAL A 92 -3.72 7.64 1.46
N VAL A 93 -2.58 6.94 1.47
CA VAL A 93 -2.44 5.63 2.12
C VAL A 93 -2.78 5.74 3.62
N ARG A 94 -2.22 6.74 4.31
CA ARG A 94 -2.46 6.95 5.74
C ARG A 94 -3.92 7.29 6.07
N ARG A 95 -4.60 8.06 5.23
CA ARG A 95 -6.02 8.41 5.45
C ARG A 95 -6.95 7.21 5.31
N HIS A 96 -6.57 6.21 4.49
CA HIS A 96 -7.34 4.99 4.25
C HIS A 96 -6.93 3.83 5.18
N ASP A 97 -6.08 4.05 6.18
CA ASP A 97 -5.74 3.03 7.17
C ASP A 97 -6.98 2.48 7.89
N GLN A 98 -7.06 1.16 7.97
CA GLN A 98 -8.21 0.37 8.47
C GLN A 98 -9.51 0.57 7.68
N GLN A 99 -9.48 1.19 6.49
CA GLN A 99 -10.62 1.28 5.58
C GLN A 99 -10.53 0.21 4.47
N PRO A 100 -11.62 -0.10 3.76
CA PRO A 100 -11.53 -0.91 2.55
C PRO A 100 -10.65 -0.24 1.49
N LEU A 101 -10.15 -1.02 0.53
CA LEU A 101 -9.47 -0.45 -0.63
C LEU A 101 -10.43 0.46 -1.40
N SER A 102 -9.97 1.67 -1.70
CA SER A 102 -10.73 2.67 -2.46
C SER A 102 -10.06 3.02 -3.78
N SER A 103 -10.82 3.63 -4.70
CA SER A 103 -10.25 4.12 -5.96
C SER A 103 -9.28 5.30 -5.78
N GLU A 104 -9.33 6.01 -4.65
CA GLU A 104 -8.47 7.17 -4.38
C GLU A 104 -7.01 6.77 -4.18
N GLU A 105 -6.77 5.57 -3.64
CA GLU A 105 -5.42 5.08 -3.34
C GLU A 105 -4.88 4.10 -4.39
N THR A 106 -5.68 3.73 -5.40
CA THR A 106 -5.29 2.74 -6.43
C THR A 106 -3.94 3.08 -7.08
N ALA A 107 -3.72 4.35 -7.43
CA ALA A 107 -2.45 4.80 -8.03
C ALA A 107 -1.26 4.61 -7.07
N ALA A 108 -1.46 4.84 -5.77
CA ALA A 108 -0.45 4.64 -4.74
C ALA A 108 -0.08 3.16 -4.60
N LEU A 109 -1.09 2.29 -4.49
CA LEU A 109 -0.90 0.84 -4.38
C LEU A 109 -0.25 0.27 -5.64
N TYR A 110 -0.79 0.57 -6.82
CA TYR A 110 -0.32 -0.02 -8.07
C TYR A 110 1.07 0.44 -8.46
N SER A 111 1.40 1.71 -8.23
CA SER A 111 2.78 2.17 -8.41
C SER A 111 3.75 1.47 -7.46
N LEU A 112 3.36 1.20 -6.20
CA LEU A 112 4.18 0.43 -5.27
C LEU A 112 4.35 -1.02 -5.72
N VAL A 113 3.30 -1.69 -6.20
CA VAL A 113 3.37 -3.05 -6.75
C VAL A 113 4.30 -3.12 -7.95
N ARG A 114 4.23 -2.12 -8.85
CA ARG A 114 5.13 -2.02 -10.00
C ARG A 114 6.59 -1.84 -9.57
N LEU A 115 6.84 -1.00 -8.58
CA LEU A 115 8.19 -0.72 -8.07
C LEU A 115 8.77 -1.91 -7.29
N ALA A 116 7.93 -2.63 -6.55
CA ALA A 116 8.32 -3.84 -5.83
C ALA A 116 8.85 -4.92 -6.79
N ASP A 117 8.35 -5.02 -8.03
CA ASP A 117 8.85 -5.97 -9.03
C ASP A 117 10.12 -5.49 -9.76
N SER A 118 10.66 -4.32 -9.41
CA SER A 118 11.86 -3.79 -10.07
C SER A 118 13.15 -4.48 -9.59
N PRO A 119 14.16 -4.66 -10.46
CA PRO A 119 15.44 -5.25 -10.06
C PRO A 119 16.12 -4.49 -8.91
N ALA A 120 15.94 -3.17 -8.85
CA ALA A 120 16.46 -2.32 -7.78
C ALA A 120 15.83 -2.64 -6.42
N ALA A 121 14.52 -2.92 -6.37
CA ALA A 121 13.86 -3.35 -5.15
C ALA A 121 14.35 -4.73 -4.67
N THR A 122 14.58 -5.66 -5.61
CA THR A 122 15.05 -7.02 -5.30
C THR A 122 16.53 -7.08 -4.91
N SER A 123 17.33 -6.13 -5.37
CA SER A 123 18.77 -6.05 -5.11
C SER A 123 19.14 -5.12 -3.96
N ALA A 124 18.17 -4.38 -3.41
CA ALA A 124 18.40 -3.53 -2.26
C ALA A 124 18.92 -4.38 -1.09
N PRO A 125 20.08 -4.04 -0.50
CA PRO A 125 20.56 -4.76 0.66
C PRO A 125 19.51 -4.66 1.77
N ALA A 126 19.23 -5.77 2.46
CA ALA A 126 18.32 -5.85 3.60
C ALA A 126 18.88 -5.11 4.85
N GLN A 127 19.35 -3.87 4.65
CA GLN A 127 19.95 -2.99 5.65
C GLN A 127 18.91 -2.15 6.40
N ALA A 128 17.64 -2.18 5.99
CA ALA A 128 16.57 -1.66 6.82
C ALA A 128 16.34 -2.63 7.99
N VAL A 129 16.12 -2.08 9.19
CA VAL A 129 15.56 -2.84 10.31
C VAL A 129 14.29 -3.52 9.80
N LEU A 130 14.32 -4.85 9.68
CA LEU A 130 13.18 -5.63 9.22
C LEU A 130 12.22 -5.74 10.40
N ASP A 131 11.10 -5.04 10.32
CA ASP A 131 10.16 -5.02 11.42
C ASP A 131 9.44 -6.37 11.54
N GLN A 132 9.47 -6.91 12.75
CA GLN A 132 8.64 -8.05 13.11
C GLN A 132 7.16 -7.66 12.99
N PRO A 133 6.26 -8.63 12.68
CA PRO A 133 4.84 -8.37 12.50
C PRO A 133 4.23 -7.54 13.62
N LEU A 134 4.53 -7.85 14.88
CA LEU A 134 3.99 -7.13 16.04
C LEU A 134 4.43 -5.67 16.12
N ALA A 135 5.67 -5.35 15.76
CA ALA A 135 6.15 -3.97 15.75
C ALA A 135 5.35 -3.13 14.74
N VAL A 136 5.08 -3.69 13.56
CA VAL A 136 4.25 -3.06 12.53
C VAL A 136 2.79 -2.94 12.98
N LEU A 137 2.25 -3.99 13.59
CA LEU A 137 0.84 -4.03 14.03
C LEU A 137 0.57 -3.14 15.25
N ALA A 138 1.59 -2.83 16.06
CA ALA A 138 1.48 -1.91 17.19
C ALA A 138 1.38 -0.43 16.76
N ASP A 139 2.05 -0.04 15.67
CA ASP A 139 1.93 1.28 15.05
C ASP A 139 1.81 1.17 13.52
N PRO A 140 0.63 0.76 13.00
CA PRO A 140 0.47 0.53 11.57
C PRO A 140 0.63 1.82 10.77
N ARG A 141 0.16 2.96 11.30
CA ARG A 141 0.22 4.25 10.60
C ARG A 141 1.65 4.77 10.49
N GLY A 142 2.48 4.60 11.52
CA GLY A 142 3.91 4.91 11.48
C GLY A 142 4.76 3.88 10.75
N SER A 143 4.17 2.72 10.43
CA SER A 143 4.84 1.63 9.72
C SER A 143 4.55 1.58 8.22
N ILE A 144 3.67 2.45 7.70
CA ILE A 144 3.43 2.61 6.26
C ILE A 144 4.76 2.74 5.55
N SER A 145 4.94 1.99 4.46
CA SER A 145 6.13 1.98 3.61
C SER A 145 7.35 1.27 4.22
N ARG A 146 7.29 0.77 5.46
CA ARG A 146 8.39 0.02 6.05
C ARG A 146 8.62 -1.32 5.37
N GLN A 147 9.88 -1.70 5.26
CA GLN A 147 10.27 -3.01 4.75
C GLN A 147 10.03 -4.08 5.83
N VAL A 148 9.45 -5.19 5.41
CA VAL A 148 9.11 -6.31 6.28
C VAL A 148 9.71 -7.60 5.72
N ARG A 149 10.12 -8.48 6.64
CA ARG A 149 10.44 -9.88 6.36
C ARG A 149 9.61 -10.77 7.26
N TRP A 150 8.57 -11.37 6.70
CA TRP A 150 7.57 -12.10 7.47
C TRP A 150 7.52 -13.57 7.07
N ARG A 151 7.37 -14.45 8.06
CA ARG A 151 7.01 -15.85 7.79
C ARG A 151 5.50 -15.94 7.70
N VAL A 152 5.02 -16.54 6.63
CA VAL A 152 3.60 -16.60 6.32
C VAL A 152 3.18 -18.01 5.91
N ARG A 153 1.94 -18.36 6.24
CA ARG A 153 1.22 -19.51 5.72
C ARG A 153 0.23 -19.01 4.68
N LEU A 154 0.46 -19.31 3.41
CA LEU A 154 -0.42 -18.93 2.31
C LEU A 154 -1.56 -19.94 2.20
N VAL A 155 -2.79 -19.44 2.18
CA VAL A 155 -4.01 -20.25 2.07
C VAL A 155 -4.49 -20.28 0.63
N SER A 156 -4.68 -19.10 0.04
CA SER A 156 -5.22 -18.95 -1.30
C SER A 156 -4.45 -17.90 -2.09
N ALA A 157 -4.61 -17.96 -3.40
CA ALA A 157 -4.14 -16.96 -4.34
C ALA A 157 -5.26 -16.62 -5.32
N THR A 158 -5.38 -15.35 -5.67
CA THR A 158 -6.38 -14.83 -6.61
C THR A 158 -5.72 -13.90 -7.62
N VAL A 159 -5.98 -14.13 -8.91
CA VAL A 159 -5.65 -13.17 -9.98
C VAL A 159 -6.68 -12.06 -9.97
N VAL A 160 -6.24 -10.83 -9.70
CA VAL A 160 -7.12 -9.65 -9.71
C VAL A 160 -6.89 -8.86 -11.01
N PRO A 161 -7.88 -8.84 -11.93
CA PRO A 161 -7.76 -8.10 -13.18
C PRO A 161 -7.92 -6.59 -12.97
N VAL A 162 -7.11 -5.80 -13.68
CA VAL A 162 -7.17 -4.34 -13.70
C VAL A 162 -7.69 -3.89 -15.05
N ARG A 163 -8.89 -3.32 -15.08
CA ARG A 163 -9.59 -2.99 -16.34
C ARG A 163 -9.28 -1.59 -16.84
N GLU A 164 -9.15 -0.62 -15.93
CA GLU A 164 -8.97 0.78 -16.31
C GLU A 164 -7.57 1.02 -16.90
N ALA A 165 -7.48 1.68 -18.05
CA ALA A 165 -6.23 1.88 -18.78
C ALA A 165 -5.18 2.67 -17.96
N THR A 166 -5.60 3.71 -17.25
CA THR A 166 -4.76 4.51 -16.34
C THR A 166 -4.20 3.64 -15.21
N ALA A 167 -5.06 2.84 -14.58
CA ALA A 167 -4.65 1.95 -13.49
C ALA A 167 -3.69 0.85 -13.97
N ARG A 168 -3.85 0.34 -15.20
CA ARG A 168 -2.89 -0.58 -15.82
C ARG A 168 -1.53 0.07 -16.07
N GLN A 169 -1.48 1.37 -16.38
CA GLN A 169 -0.23 2.11 -16.51
C GLN A 169 0.46 2.25 -15.14
N ASP A 170 -0.29 2.59 -14.09
CA ASP A 170 0.26 2.70 -12.72
C ASP A 170 0.84 1.36 -12.25
N LEU A 171 0.13 0.27 -12.52
CA LEU A 171 0.50 -1.10 -12.18
C LEU A 171 1.62 -1.67 -13.07
N GLY A 172 1.73 -1.18 -14.32
CA GLY A 172 2.60 -1.76 -15.34
C GLY A 172 2.08 -3.09 -15.90
N GLY A 173 0.76 -3.26 -16.02
CA GLY A 173 0.11 -4.37 -16.74
C GLY A 173 -1.31 -4.70 -16.26
N GLU A 174 -1.80 -5.88 -16.65
CA GLU A 174 -3.26 -6.17 -16.72
C GLU A 174 -3.87 -6.79 -15.45
N SER A 175 -3.05 -7.35 -14.57
CA SER A 175 -3.52 -7.99 -13.33
C SER A 175 -2.42 -8.02 -12.28
N TYR A 176 -2.78 -8.27 -11.04
CA TYR A 176 -1.84 -8.62 -9.97
C TYR A 176 -2.33 -9.89 -9.24
N ILE A 177 -1.48 -10.47 -8.40
CA ILE A 177 -1.86 -11.61 -7.58
C ILE A 177 -2.05 -11.15 -6.15
N GLN A 178 -3.20 -11.47 -5.58
CA GLN A 178 -3.47 -11.35 -4.16
C GLN A 178 -3.34 -12.73 -3.52
N TYR A 179 -2.57 -12.83 -2.46
CA TYR A 179 -2.51 -13.98 -1.59
C TYR A 179 -3.17 -13.64 -0.27
N ASP A 180 -3.95 -14.58 0.25
CA ASP A 180 -4.47 -14.50 1.60
C ASP A 180 -3.84 -15.62 2.43
N GLY A 181 -3.57 -15.29 3.68
CA GLY A 181 -2.87 -16.20 4.56
C GLY A 181 -2.74 -15.65 5.96
N PHE A 182 -1.75 -16.17 6.66
CA PHE A 182 -1.47 -15.81 8.03
C PHE A 182 0.01 -15.51 8.23
N VAL A 183 0.32 -14.47 8.98
CA VAL A 183 1.67 -14.14 9.41
C VAL A 183 1.95 -14.72 10.80
N ASP A 184 3.16 -15.21 11.01
CA ASP A 184 3.63 -15.75 12.29
C ASP A 184 3.78 -14.64 13.34
N LEU A 185 3.10 -14.80 14.48
CA LEU A 185 3.24 -13.95 15.66
C LEU A 185 4.19 -14.53 16.72
N GLY A 186 4.69 -15.76 16.56
CA GLY A 186 5.47 -16.44 17.59
C GLY A 186 4.59 -16.92 18.74
N ASP A 187 4.90 -16.53 19.98
CA ASP A 187 4.12 -16.89 21.19
C ASP A 187 3.09 -15.83 21.58
N GLU A 188 2.89 -14.86 20.69
CA GLU A 188 2.12 -13.66 20.96
C GLU A 188 0.67 -13.82 20.50
N ARG A 189 -0.18 -12.95 21.05
CA ARG A 189 -1.62 -12.96 20.79
C ARG A 189 -2.12 -11.56 20.49
N ILE A 190 -3.02 -11.46 19.53
CA ILE A 190 -3.73 -10.23 19.19
C ILE A 190 -5.19 -10.42 19.54
N ARG A 191 -5.72 -9.50 20.36
CA ARG A 191 -7.15 -9.44 20.68
C ARG A 191 -7.79 -8.32 19.88
N TYR A 192 -8.77 -8.67 19.07
CA TYR A 192 -9.52 -7.76 18.24
C TYR A 192 -10.90 -7.56 18.85
N GLN A 193 -11.24 -6.31 19.20
CA GLN A 193 -12.58 -5.96 19.65
C GLN A 193 -13.41 -5.55 18.44
N LEU A 194 -14.49 -6.27 18.19
CA LEU A 194 -15.47 -5.92 17.17
C LEU A 194 -16.41 -4.85 17.72
N ALA A 195 -16.61 -3.81 16.93
CA ALA A 195 -17.67 -2.83 17.19
C ALA A 195 -19.02 -3.49 16.88
N GLY A 196 -19.60 -4.18 17.84
CA GLY A 196 -20.98 -4.65 17.77
C GLY A 196 -21.97 -3.51 17.97
N GLU A 197 -23.15 -3.61 17.36
CA GLU A 197 -24.28 -2.70 17.62
C GLU A 197 -24.97 -2.96 18.99
N GLY A 198 -24.47 -3.91 19.78
CA GLY A 198 -24.97 -4.29 21.11
C GLY A 198 -24.03 -3.97 22.27
N SER A 199 -24.55 -4.02 23.50
CA SER A 199 -23.94 -3.55 24.76
C SER A 199 -22.73 -4.34 25.29
N THR A 200 -22.21 -5.32 24.54
CA THR A 200 -20.98 -6.07 24.88
C THR A 200 -20.08 -6.22 23.66
N PRO A 201 -18.86 -5.65 23.66
CA PRO A 201 -17.92 -5.81 22.55
C PRO A 201 -17.42 -7.26 22.48
N GLU A 202 -17.66 -7.92 21.36
CA GLU A 202 -17.14 -9.26 21.11
C GLU A 202 -15.65 -9.18 20.81
N THR A 203 -14.87 -10.06 21.43
CA THR A 203 -13.41 -10.10 21.28
C THR A 203 -13.00 -11.38 20.58
N ILE A 204 -12.35 -11.24 19.42
CA ILE A 204 -11.69 -12.35 18.74
C ILE A 204 -10.22 -12.37 19.12
N GLU A 205 -9.73 -13.50 19.61
CA GLU A 205 -8.31 -13.73 19.86
C GLU A 205 -7.66 -14.49 18.68
N PHE A 206 -6.52 -13.99 18.24
CA PHE A 206 -5.61 -14.64 17.30
C PHE A 206 -4.32 -14.95 18.05
N ALA A 207 -3.96 -16.23 18.16
CA ALA A 207 -2.78 -16.68 18.89
C ALA A 207 -1.83 -17.42 17.95
N GLY A 208 -0.55 -17.03 17.96
CA GLY A 208 0.50 -17.63 17.13
C GLY A 208 0.50 -17.19 15.66
N GLU A 209 -0.66 -16.86 15.09
CA GLU A 209 -0.75 -16.35 13.72
C GLU A 209 -1.83 -15.26 13.57
N PHE A 210 -1.64 -14.33 12.63
CA PHE A 210 -2.60 -13.27 12.32
C PHE A 210 -2.90 -13.20 10.83
N PRO A 211 -4.16 -12.98 10.40
CA PRO A 211 -4.48 -12.88 8.98
C PRO A 211 -3.71 -11.76 8.29
N VAL A 212 -3.26 -12.01 7.06
CA VAL A 212 -2.52 -11.06 6.23
C VAL A 212 -2.97 -11.20 4.79
N THR A 213 -3.06 -10.05 4.10
CA THR A 213 -3.23 -10.00 2.65
C THR A 213 -1.93 -9.53 2.02
N ILE A 214 -1.49 -10.25 1.00
CA ILE A 214 -0.21 -10.01 0.34
C ILE A 214 -0.48 -9.78 -1.13
N ILE A 215 -0.08 -8.62 -1.66
CA ILE A 215 -0.18 -8.30 -3.08
C ILE A 215 1.20 -8.47 -3.71
N SER A 216 1.23 -9.09 -4.89
CA SER A 216 2.45 -9.23 -5.67
C SER A 216 2.15 -9.00 -7.16
N ARG A 217 3.18 -8.58 -7.89
CA ARG A 217 3.07 -8.38 -9.34
C ARG A 217 2.92 -9.71 -10.08
N ARG A 218 3.62 -10.74 -9.63
CA ARG A 218 3.74 -12.04 -10.30
C ARG A 218 3.41 -13.15 -9.31
N ALA A 219 2.84 -14.23 -9.84
CA ALA A 219 2.61 -15.42 -9.02
C ALA A 219 3.94 -15.99 -8.52
N ALA A 220 3.99 -16.31 -7.23
CA ALA A 220 5.05 -17.10 -6.65
C ALA A 220 5.13 -18.46 -7.36
N SER A 221 6.32 -18.85 -7.80
CA SER A 221 6.53 -20.07 -8.58
C SER A 221 6.07 -21.34 -7.87
N PHE A 222 6.15 -21.35 -6.53
CA PHE A 222 5.75 -22.48 -5.69
C PHE A 222 4.23 -22.55 -5.44
N ALA A 223 3.49 -21.46 -5.66
CA ALA A 223 2.06 -21.41 -5.39
C ALA A 223 1.21 -22.11 -6.46
N GLY A 224 1.83 -22.60 -7.53
CA GLY A 224 1.13 -23.21 -8.66
C GLY A 224 0.30 -22.20 -9.47
N PRO A 225 -0.14 -22.57 -10.69
CA PRO A 225 -1.06 -21.77 -11.47
C PRO A 225 -2.52 -22.01 -11.04
N PRO A 226 -3.43 -21.06 -11.32
CA PRO A 226 -4.86 -21.33 -11.22
C PRO A 226 -5.25 -22.53 -12.10
N GLN A 227 -6.23 -23.31 -11.64
CA GLN A 227 -6.87 -24.32 -12.47
C GLN A 227 -7.55 -23.66 -13.69
N ARG A 228 -7.74 -24.39 -14.80
CA ARG A 228 -8.31 -23.82 -16.03
C ARG A 228 -9.66 -23.14 -15.74
N GLY A 229 -9.75 -21.84 -16.06
CA GLY A 229 -10.96 -21.04 -15.88
C GLY A 229 -11.18 -20.49 -14.48
N ALA A 230 -10.37 -20.88 -13.49
CA ALA A 230 -10.42 -20.33 -12.14
C ALA A 230 -9.57 -19.05 -12.05
N THR A 231 -10.04 -18.08 -11.27
CA THR A 231 -9.27 -16.88 -10.91
C THR A 231 -8.70 -16.98 -9.50
N SER A 232 -9.15 -17.95 -8.70
CA SER A 232 -8.69 -18.22 -7.35
C SER A 232 -8.36 -19.70 -7.18
N TRP A 233 -7.34 -20.01 -6.37
CA TRP A 233 -6.91 -21.38 -6.08
C TRP A 233 -6.28 -21.47 -4.68
N GLU A 234 -6.29 -22.69 -4.15
CA GLU A 234 -5.63 -23.02 -2.87
C GLU A 234 -4.11 -23.16 -3.06
N VAL A 235 -3.34 -22.66 -2.10
CA VAL A 235 -1.88 -22.70 -2.10
C VAL A 235 -1.36 -23.67 -1.05
N GLY A 236 -1.79 -23.52 0.21
CA GLY A 236 -1.44 -24.43 1.31
C GLY A 236 0.05 -24.53 1.65
N GLN A 237 0.85 -23.48 1.41
CA GLN A 237 2.32 -23.51 1.61
C GLN A 237 2.82 -22.40 2.53
N TYR A 238 3.95 -22.66 3.19
CA TYR A 238 4.67 -21.65 3.97
C TYR A 238 5.70 -20.91 3.12
N ALA A 239 5.85 -19.61 3.37
CA ALA A 239 6.83 -18.78 2.70
C ALA A 239 7.48 -17.76 3.64
N THR A 240 8.69 -17.35 3.31
CA THR A 240 9.27 -16.09 3.79
C THR A 240 8.99 -15.01 2.76
N LEU A 241 8.33 -13.95 3.19
CA LEU A 241 7.92 -12.80 2.41
C LEU A 241 8.86 -11.63 2.72
N ASP A 242 9.49 -11.07 1.68
CA ASP A 242 10.11 -9.74 1.73
C ASP A 242 9.21 -8.75 0.98
N GLY A 243 8.86 -7.64 1.63
CA GLY A 243 7.87 -6.71 1.11
C GLY A 243 7.87 -5.35 1.78
N TYR A 244 6.88 -4.54 1.41
CA TYR A 244 6.59 -3.26 2.04
C TYR A 244 5.23 -3.34 2.71
N PHE A 245 5.16 -3.00 3.99
CA PHE A 245 3.87 -2.82 4.65
C PHE A 245 3.17 -1.60 4.02
N TYR A 246 1.95 -1.81 3.53
CA TYR A 246 1.20 -0.76 2.86
C TYR A 246 0.31 -0.01 3.86
N ARG A 247 -0.63 -0.72 4.51
CA ARG A 247 -1.47 -0.23 5.62
C ARG A 247 -2.28 -1.39 6.19
N MET A 248 -3.01 -1.15 7.28
CA MET A 248 -4.10 -2.06 7.66
C MET A 248 -5.30 -1.80 6.74
N TRP A 249 -6.01 -2.85 6.34
CA TRP A 249 -7.21 -2.73 5.52
C TRP A 249 -8.37 -3.55 6.08
N SER A 250 -9.58 -2.99 5.98
CA SER A 250 -10.78 -3.69 6.44
C SER A 250 -11.41 -4.47 5.29
N TYR A 251 -11.72 -5.73 5.54
CA TYR A 251 -12.42 -6.62 4.61
C TYR A 251 -13.52 -7.40 5.34
N GLN A 252 -14.42 -8.00 4.58
CA GLN A 252 -15.40 -8.93 5.14
C GLN A 252 -14.76 -10.30 5.25
N SER A 253 -14.54 -10.77 6.48
CA SER A 253 -14.00 -12.11 6.74
C SER A 253 -15.11 -13.13 6.88
N GLU A 254 -14.85 -14.37 6.45
CA GLU A 254 -15.76 -15.51 6.64
C GLU A 254 -15.98 -15.84 8.11
N LYS A 255 -14.96 -15.70 8.98
CA LYS A 255 -15.06 -15.95 10.43
C LYS A 255 -16.19 -15.17 11.07
N LEU A 256 -16.22 -13.87 10.80
CA LEU A 256 -17.26 -12.97 11.31
C LEU A 256 -18.65 -13.34 10.78
N GLN A 257 -18.75 -13.74 9.51
CA GLN A 257 -20.02 -14.18 8.94
C GLN A 257 -20.53 -15.47 9.59
N GLN A 258 -19.65 -16.45 9.83
CA GLN A 258 -20.02 -17.74 10.43
C GLN A 258 -20.37 -17.62 11.92
N GLU A 259 -19.64 -16.79 12.66
CA GLU A 259 -19.96 -16.50 14.06
C GLU A 259 -21.19 -15.57 14.20
N ASN A 260 -21.83 -15.15 13.08
CA ASN A 260 -22.91 -14.15 13.02
C ASN A 260 -22.54 -12.79 13.62
N LEU A 261 -21.24 -12.48 13.67
CA LEU A 261 -20.75 -11.21 14.17
C LEU A 261 -20.78 -10.18 13.03
N GLY A 262 -21.59 -9.14 13.20
CA GLY A 262 -21.56 -7.98 12.33
C GLY A 262 -20.18 -7.30 12.38
N GLY A 263 -19.61 -6.94 11.24
CA GLY A 263 -18.38 -6.15 11.22
C GLY A 263 -17.46 -6.40 10.04
N ARG A 264 -16.34 -5.68 10.04
CA ARG A 264 -15.22 -5.90 9.13
C ARG A 264 -14.00 -6.30 9.93
N GLN A 265 -13.28 -7.30 9.42
CA GLN A 265 -11.98 -7.67 9.96
C GLN A 265 -10.92 -6.75 9.36
N VAL A 266 -9.95 -6.35 10.17
CA VAL A 266 -8.81 -5.56 9.74
C VAL A 266 -7.57 -6.46 9.71
N ALA A 267 -6.86 -6.47 8.58
CA ALA A 267 -5.60 -7.21 8.43
C ALA A 267 -4.50 -6.30 7.85
N PRO A 268 -3.21 -6.63 8.07
CA PRO A 268 -2.12 -6.04 7.32
C PRO A 268 -2.25 -6.33 5.82
N LEU A 269 -2.04 -5.29 5.01
CA LEU A 269 -1.84 -5.39 3.57
C LEU A 269 -0.36 -5.15 3.26
N VAL A 270 0.28 -6.12 2.63
CA VAL A 270 1.72 -6.07 2.29
C VAL A 270 1.92 -6.19 0.79
N VAL A 271 2.80 -5.38 0.22
CA VAL A 271 3.24 -5.51 -1.17
C VAL A 271 4.56 -6.30 -1.21
N ALA A 272 4.50 -7.53 -1.70
CA ALA A 272 5.64 -8.43 -1.84
C ALA A 272 6.49 -8.05 -3.05
N HIS A 273 7.82 -7.98 -2.85
CA HIS A 273 8.79 -8.02 -3.95
C HIS A 273 9.47 -9.38 -4.08
N ARG A 274 9.47 -10.19 -3.00
CA ARG A 274 10.03 -11.53 -3.02
C ARG A 274 9.28 -12.45 -2.07
N MET A 275 9.01 -13.67 -2.52
CA MET A 275 8.51 -14.75 -1.67
C MET A 275 9.33 -16.01 -1.95
N VAL A 276 9.80 -16.66 -0.89
CA VAL A 276 10.60 -17.88 -0.96
C VAL A 276 9.91 -18.96 -0.13
N PRO A 277 9.67 -20.16 -0.68
CA PRO A 277 9.02 -21.22 0.07
C PRO A 277 9.90 -21.64 1.25
N THR A 278 9.28 -22.04 2.35
CA THR A 278 9.98 -22.56 3.53
C THR A 278 9.26 -23.77 4.07
N SER A 279 9.99 -24.70 4.70
CA SER A 279 9.41 -25.81 5.45
C SER A 279 9.14 -25.44 6.91
N ALA A 280 9.60 -24.28 7.37
CA ALA A 280 9.34 -23.79 8.72
C ALA A 280 7.86 -23.42 8.86
N ALA A 281 7.10 -24.27 9.54
CA ALA A 281 5.70 -23.98 9.85
C ALA A 281 5.58 -22.69 10.67
N VAL A 282 4.51 -21.94 10.40
CA VAL A 282 4.03 -20.89 11.30
C VAL A 282 3.46 -21.57 12.55
N ARG A 283 3.68 -20.98 13.73
CA ARG A 283 3.12 -21.52 14.97
C ARG A 283 1.60 -21.37 14.94
N THR A 284 0.90 -22.48 14.76
CA THR A 284 -0.55 -22.51 14.92
C THR A 284 -0.87 -22.83 16.37
N ALA A 285 -1.64 -21.96 17.04
CA ALA A 285 -2.45 -22.45 18.15
C ALA A 285 -3.43 -23.49 17.58
N GLN A 286 -3.71 -24.57 18.32
CA GLN A 286 -4.53 -25.74 17.90
C GLN A 286 -5.99 -25.43 17.48
N THR A 287 -6.35 -24.20 17.13
CA THR A 287 -7.73 -23.71 17.02
C THR A 287 -8.15 -23.21 15.64
N ALA A 288 -7.33 -23.34 14.58
CA ALA A 288 -7.75 -22.92 13.23
C ALA A 288 -7.73 -24.10 12.25
N GLU A 289 -8.88 -24.78 12.12
CA GLU A 289 -9.11 -25.71 11.01
C GLU A 289 -8.94 -24.97 9.67
N VAL A 290 -8.35 -25.64 8.69
CA VAL A 290 -7.85 -25.04 7.44
C VAL A 290 -8.96 -24.80 6.39
N GLY A 291 -10.19 -25.26 6.63
CA GLY A 291 -11.25 -25.36 5.61
C GLY A 291 -12.06 -24.11 5.27
N TRP A 292 -11.90 -22.97 5.96
CA TRP A 292 -12.91 -21.89 5.96
C TRP A 292 -12.48 -20.53 5.38
N PHE A 293 -11.25 -20.37 4.86
CA PHE A 293 -10.75 -19.05 4.41
C PHE A 293 -10.95 -18.76 2.91
N GLY A 294 -11.40 -19.75 2.12
CA GLY A 294 -11.43 -19.67 0.65
C GLY A 294 -12.66 -19.00 0.03
N ALA A 295 -13.82 -18.98 0.70
CA ALA A 295 -15.09 -18.65 0.05
C ALA A 295 -15.48 -17.16 0.15
N ALA A 296 -15.24 -16.50 1.29
CA ALA A 296 -15.69 -15.12 1.50
C ALA A 296 -14.96 -14.06 0.66
N LEU A 297 -13.70 -14.28 0.28
CA LEU A 297 -12.93 -13.23 -0.41
C LEU A 297 -13.22 -13.14 -1.92
N CYS A 298 -13.71 -14.21 -2.53
CA CYS A 298 -14.32 -14.17 -3.86
C CYS A 298 -15.49 -13.17 -3.89
N VAL A 299 -16.29 -13.10 -2.81
CA VAL A 299 -17.43 -12.17 -2.71
C VAL A 299 -16.96 -10.72 -2.54
N ALA A 300 -15.93 -10.47 -1.72
CA ALA A 300 -15.37 -9.11 -1.54
C ALA A 300 -14.70 -8.58 -2.83
N THR A 301 -14.02 -9.44 -3.58
CA THR A 301 -13.39 -9.07 -4.87
C THR A 301 -14.44 -8.83 -5.95
N LEU A 302 -15.52 -9.61 -5.97
CA LEU A 302 -16.67 -9.37 -6.85
C LEU A 302 -17.43 -8.10 -6.46
N ALA A 303 -17.55 -7.78 -5.17
CA ALA A 303 -18.15 -6.54 -4.69
C ALA A 303 -17.30 -5.31 -5.06
N PHE A 304 -15.96 -5.42 -5.00
CA PHE A 304 -15.04 -4.37 -5.49
C PHE A 304 -15.18 -4.15 -7.00
N CYS A 305 -15.23 -5.24 -7.79
CA CYS A 305 -15.51 -5.16 -9.23
C CYS A 305 -16.89 -4.56 -9.52
N GLY A 306 -17.92 -4.93 -8.74
CA GLY A 306 -19.29 -4.44 -8.87
C GLY A 306 -19.45 -2.96 -8.50
N ALA A 307 -18.79 -2.51 -7.44
CA ALA A 307 -18.79 -1.11 -7.01
C ALA A 307 -18.14 -0.20 -8.05
N ILE A 308 -17.06 -0.66 -8.71
CA ILE A 308 -16.44 0.05 -9.84
C ILE A 308 -17.42 0.16 -11.02
N VAL A 309 -18.15 -0.93 -11.35
CA VAL A 309 -19.16 -0.92 -12.43
C VAL A 309 -20.30 0.07 -12.13
N VAL A 310 -20.83 0.09 -10.90
CA VAL A 310 -21.93 1.01 -10.54
C VAL A 310 -21.47 2.47 -10.55
N LEU A 311 -20.25 2.76 -10.12
CA LEU A 311 -19.70 4.12 -10.13
C LEU A 311 -19.43 4.63 -11.55
N VAL A 312 -18.96 3.78 -12.46
CA VAL A 312 -18.75 4.12 -13.88
C VAL A 312 -20.09 4.32 -14.59
N LEU A 313 -21.06 3.41 -14.41
CA LEU A 313 -22.39 3.54 -15.03
C LEU A 313 -23.20 4.74 -14.52
N LYS A 314 -22.99 5.17 -13.26
CA LYS A 314 -23.61 6.41 -12.74
C LYS A 314 -22.98 7.67 -13.34
N LYS A 315 -21.68 7.63 -13.68
CA LYS A 315 -20.97 8.77 -14.27
C LYS A 315 -21.39 9.02 -15.73
N ASP A 316 -21.79 7.97 -16.44
CA ASP A 316 -22.21 8.03 -17.85
C ASP A 316 -23.71 8.28 -18.05
N ARG A 317 -24.51 8.49 -17.00
CA ARG A 317 -25.90 8.94 -17.19
C ARG A 317 -25.88 10.41 -17.63
N PRO A 318 -26.25 10.74 -18.87
CA PRO A 318 -26.37 12.14 -19.28
C PRO A 318 -27.38 12.82 -18.37
N ARG A 319 -26.98 13.95 -17.79
CA ARG A 319 -27.90 14.87 -17.09
C ARG A 319 -29.03 15.20 -18.06
N ARG A 320 -30.18 14.55 -17.88
CA ARG A 320 -31.43 15.00 -18.49
C ARG A 320 -31.70 16.40 -17.93
N ARG A 321 -31.46 17.41 -18.76
CA ARG A 321 -31.95 18.76 -18.52
C ARG A 321 -33.46 18.69 -18.62
N HIS A 322 -34.14 18.99 -17.52
CA HIS A 322 -35.48 19.54 -17.54
C HIS A 322 -35.36 21.05 -17.37
#